data_AF-A0A358J1F2-F1
#
_entry.id   AF-A0A358J1F2-F1
#
_cell.length_a   1.000
_cell.length_b   1.000
_cell.length_c   1.000
_cell.angle_alpha   90.00
_cell.angle_beta   90.00
_cell.angle_gamma   90.00
#
_symmetry.space_group_name_H-M   'P 1'
#
loop_
_entity.id
_entity.type
_entity.pdbx_description
1 polymer ?
#
loop_
_entity_poly.entity_id
_entity_poly.type
_entity_poly.pdbx_seq_one_letter_code
_entity_poly.pdbx_strand_id
1 'polypeptide(L)' 'DMERQRIKERTQAGRAAARAALEATGRTHRGKESLGRPMAQDAAAVVAWRKENGASIAQTARHFGLSPATVKRYSAAAA' A
#
# COMPACT_ATOMS: atom_id res chain seq x y z
N ASP A 1 19.82 0.74 28.50
CA ASP A 1 19.62 2.19 28.28
C ASP A 1 18.12 2.51 28.36
N MET A 2 17.65 2.95 29.54
CA MET A 2 16.22 3.07 29.85
C MET A 2 15.50 4.13 29.02
N GLU A 3 16.21 5.18 28.60
CA GLU A 3 15.64 6.26 27.81
C GLU A 3 15.21 5.78 26.42
N ARG A 4 16.06 5.00 25.75
CA ARG A 4 15.72 4.39 24.45
C ARG A 4 14.50 3.50 24.54
N GLN A 5 14.34 2.79 25.65
CA GLN A 5 13.20 1.90 25.86
C GLN A 5 11.89 2.70 25.97
N ARG A 6 11.88 3.77 26.78
CA ARG A 6 10.72 4.67 26.90
C ARG A 6 10.31 5.31 25.57
N ILE A 7 11.29 5.72 24.75
CA ILE A 7 11.01 6.29 23.41
C ILE A 7 10.36 5.24 22.49
N LYS A 8 10.86 4.00 22.51
CA LYS A 8 10.29 2.90 21.71
C LYS A 8 8.85 2.60 22.12
N GLU A 9 8.59 2.48 23.41
CA GLU A 9 7.25 2.21 23.96
C GLU A 9 6.25 3.28 23.54
N ARG A 10 6.62 4.56 23.72
CA ARG A 10 5.77 5.69 23.30
C ARG A 10 5.50 5.68 21.79
N THR A 11 6.51 5.37 20.99
CA THR A 11 6.37 5.28 19.53
C THR A 11 5.46 4.13 19.12
N GLN A 12 5.58 2.98 19.79
CA GLN A 12 4.75 1.81 19.54
C GLN A 12 3.29 2.07 19.93
N ALA A 13 3.04 2.70 21.08
CA ALA A 13 1.70 3.10 21.50
C ALA A 13 1.04 4.03 20.47
N GLY A 14 1.76 5.02 19.95
CA GLY A 14 1.26 5.90 18.89
C GLY A 14 0.95 5.16 17.58
N ARG A 15 1.78 4.19 17.20
CA ARG A 15 1.53 3.33 16.02
C ARG A 15 0.31 2.43 16.21
N ALA A 16 0.11 1.87 17.41
CA ALA A 16 -1.04 1.05 17.73
C ALA A 16 -2.34 1.86 17.63
N ALA A 17 -2.39 3.06 18.21
CA ALA A 17 -3.54 3.95 18.10
C ALA A 17 -3.84 4.34 16.64
N ALA A 18 -2.81 4.59 15.83
CA ALA A 18 -2.99 4.89 14.41
C ALA A 18 -3.56 3.70 13.61
N ARG A 19 -3.13 2.47 13.91
CA ARG A 19 -3.68 1.24 13.30
C ARG A 19 -5.14 1.01 13.69
N ALA A 20 -5.46 1.13 14.98
CA ALA A 20 -6.83 0.97 15.48
C ALA A 20 -7.79 1.98 14.85
N ALA A 21 -7.37 3.25 14.73
CA ALA A 21 -8.19 4.27 14.08
C ALA A 21 -8.40 3.99 12.58
N LEU A 22 -7.36 3.54 11.87
CA LEU A 22 -7.45 3.18 10.45
C LEU A 22 -8.45 2.06 10.21
N GLU A 23 -8.43 1.03 11.05
CA GLU A 23 -9.36 -0.08 10.97
C GLU A 23 -10.81 0.35 11.27
N ALA A 24 -11.01 1.19 12.28
CA ALA A 24 -12.33 1.64 12.68
C ALA A 24 -12.97 2.69 11.74
N THR A 25 -12.16 3.56 11.13
CA THR A 25 -12.67 4.76 10.42
C THR A 25 -12.17 4.90 8.99
N GLY A 26 -11.26 4.02 8.54
CA GLY A 26 -10.54 4.18 7.28
C GLY A 26 -9.45 5.26 7.31
N ARG A 27 -9.28 5.98 8.43
CA ARG A 27 -8.24 7.01 8.61
C ARG A 27 -7.53 6.87 9.95
N THR A 28 -6.25 7.24 10.01
CA THR A 28 -5.52 7.36 11.27
C THR A 28 -6.19 8.41 12.16
N HIS A 29 -5.87 8.40 13.47
CA HIS A 29 -6.30 9.45 14.41
C HIS A 29 -5.79 10.87 14.03
N ARG A 30 -4.92 10.99 13.02
CA ARG A 30 -4.44 12.25 12.42
C ARG A 30 -4.96 12.47 11.00
N GLY A 31 -6.02 11.77 10.58
CA GLY A 31 -6.70 11.97 9.29
C GLY A 31 -6.02 11.35 8.07
N LYS A 32 -4.85 10.69 8.20
CA LYS A 32 -4.18 10.02 7.07
C LYS A 32 -4.90 8.74 6.65
N GLU A 33 -4.97 8.46 5.36
CA GLU A 33 -5.64 7.27 4.79
C GLU A 33 -4.81 5.99 4.92
N SER A 34 -3.49 6.09 5.13
CA SER A 34 -2.64 4.94 5.40
C SER A 34 -1.42 5.31 6.23
N LEU A 35 -0.68 4.30 6.70
CA LEU A 35 0.59 4.46 7.43
C LEU A 35 1.82 4.54 6.52
N GLY A 36 1.65 4.37 5.21
CA GLY A 36 2.73 4.26 4.25
C GLY A 36 2.47 5.06 2.98
N ARG A 37 3.29 4.82 1.96
CA ARG A 37 3.06 5.40 0.65
C ARG A 37 1.82 4.76 0.02
N PRO A 38 0.86 5.55 -0.50
CA PRO A 38 -0.27 5.01 -1.25
C PRO A 38 0.18 4.15 -2.43
N MET A 39 -0.66 3.20 -2.84
CA MET A 39 -0.46 2.48 -4.08
C MET A 39 -0.48 3.46 -5.25
N ALA A 40 0.38 3.22 -6.25
CA ALA A 40 0.48 4.12 -7.41
C ALA A 40 -0.76 4.02 -8.32
N GLN A 41 -1.37 2.84 -8.40
CA GLN A 41 -2.61 2.56 -9.10
C GLN A 41 -3.37 1.46 -8.33
N ASP A 42 -4.66 1.31 -8.61
CA ASP A 42 -5.42 0.16 -8.12
C ASP A 42 -4.88 -1.13 -8.76
N ALA A 43 -4.37 -2.03 -7.94
CA ALA A 43 -3.80 -3.29 -8.38
C ALA A 43 -4.85 -4.18 -9.07
N ALA A 44 -6.09 -4.18 -8.58
CA ALA A 44 -7.15 -5.00 -9.14
C ALA A 44 -7.52 -4.53 -10.55
N ALA A 45 -7.73 -3.22 -10.72
CA ALA A 45 -7.99 -2.62 -12.03
C ALA A 45 -6.86 -2.87 -13.04
N VAL A 46 -5.59 -2.75 -12.62
CA VAL A 46 -4.42 -3.02 -13.50
C VAL A 46 -4.42 -4.48 -13.97
N VAL A 47 -4.70 -5.43 -13.08
CA VAL A 47 -4.72 -6.86 -13.41
C VAL A 47 -5.93 -7.22 -14.28
N ALA A 48 -7.10 -6.67 -13.99
CA ALA A 48 -8.31 -6.86 -14.79
C ALA A 48 -8.09 -6.37 -16.23
N TRP A 49 -7.64 -5.11 -16.39
CA TRP A 49 -7.34 -4.53 -17.69
C TRP A 49 -6.33 -5.37 -18.48
N ARG A 50 -5.26 -5.84 -17.81
CA ARG A 50 -4.25 -6.69 -18.46
C ARG A 50 -4.86 -7.98 -19.00
N LYS A 51 -5.71 -8.66 -18.20
CA LYS A 51 -6.36 -9.92 -18.58
C LYS A 51 -7.32 -9.71 -19.75
N GLU A 52 -8.17 -8.70 -19.67
CA GLU A 52 -9.16 -8.34 -20.69
C GLU A 52 -8.51 -8.00 -22.04
N ASN A 53 -7.37 -7.31 -22.02
CA ASN A 53 -6.68 -6.87 -23.22
C ASN A 53 -5.61 -7.86 -23.72
N GLY A 54 -5.40 -8.99 -23.03
CA GLY A 54 -4.31 -9.92 -23.34
C GLY A 54 -2.91 -9.27 -23.30
N ALA A 55 -2.74 -8.18 -22.54
CA ALA A 55 -1.57 -7.32 -22.62
C ALA A 55 -0.33 -7.94 -21.95
N SER A 56 0.84 -7.66 -22.51
CA SER A 56 2.11 -7.97 -21.85
C SER A 56 2.36 -7.08 -20.62
N ILE A 57 3.25 -7.50 -19.73
CA ILE A 57 3.67 -6.71 -18.56
C ILE A 57 4.23 -5.35 -18.99
N ALA A 58 5.01 -5.31 -20.08
CA ALA A 58 5.62 -4.07 -20.57
C ALA A 58 4.57 -3.10 -21.15
N GLN A 59 3.57 -3.60 -21.87
CA GLN A 59 2.46 -2.77 -22.37
C GLN A 59 1.63 -2.22 -21.21
N THR A 60 1.29 -3.07 -20.24
CA THR A 60 0.55 -2.68 -19.04
C THR A 60 1.31 -1.60 -18.25
N ALA A 61 2.61 -1.78 -18.07
CA ALA A 61 3.48 -0.82 -17.41
C ALA A 61 3.43 0.56 -18.10
N ARG A 62 3.54 0.60 -19.43
CA ARG A 62 3.42 1.86 -20.19
C ARG A 62 2.03 2.48 -20.08
N HIS A 63 0.97 1.68 -20.18
CA HIS A 63 -0.41 2.17 -20.11
C HIS A 63 -0.72 2.87 -18.79
N PHE A 64 -0.28 2.29 -17.67
CA PHE A 64 -0.54 2.81 -16.32
C PHE A 64 0.58 3.73 -15.77
N GLY A 65 1.63 3.99 -16.55
CA GLY A 65 2.81 4.74 -16.07
C GLY A 65 3.53 4.06 -14.90
N LEU A 66 3.53 2.73 -14.87
CA LEU A 66 4.13 1.90 -13.82
C LEU A 66 5.46 1.30 -14.29
N SER A 67 6.28 0.87 -13.34
CA SER A 67 7.42 0.00 -13.67
C SER A 67 6.94 -1.44 -13.93
N PRO A 68 7.64 -2.22 -14.77
CA PRO A 68 7.33 -3.65 -14.95
C PRO A 68 7.34 -4.44 -13.64
N ALA A 69 8.19 -4.05 -12.68
CA ALA A 69 8.24 -4.66 -11.35
C ALA A 69 6.96 -4.43 -10.54
N THR A 70 6.37 -3.22 -10.61
CA THR A 70 5.09 -2.94 -9.94
C THR A 70 3.96 -3.77 -10.55
N VAL A 71 3.90 -3.88 -11.89
CA VAL A 71 2.89 -4.71 -12.57
C VAL A 71 3.01 -6.19 -12.17
N LYS A 72 4.24 -6.71 -12.08
CA LYS A 72 4.48 -8.08 -11.57
C LYS A 72 3.97 -8.26 -10.15
N ARG A 73 4.30 -7.32 -9.24
CA ARG A 73 3.84 -7.36 -7.85
C ARG A 73 2.31 -7.31 -7.74
N TYR A 74 1.66 -6.48 -8.55
CA TYR A 74 0.19 -6.41 -8.59
C TYR A 74 -0.42 -7.73 -9.10
N SER A 75 0.16 -8.31 -10.14
CA SER A 75 -0.31 -9.61 -10.66
C SER A 75 -0.13 -10.75 -9.66
N ALA A 76 0.95 -10.75 -8.88
CA ALA A 76 1.21 -11.77 -7.85
C ALA A 76 0.30 -11.65 -6.63
N ALA A 77 -0.10 -10.43 -6.26
CA ALA A 77 -1.02 -10.20 -5.14
C ALA A 77 -2.48 -10.53 -5.49
N ALA A 78 -2.81 -10.67 -6.78
CA ALA A 78 -4.15 -10.94 -7.29
C ALA A 78 -4.34 -12.39 -7.79
N ALA A 79 -3.32 -13.24 -7.65
CA ALA A 79 -3.35 -14.67 -7.95
C ALA A 79 -3.67 -15.46 -6.67
#